data_AF-A0A1H5LR21-F1
#
_entry.id   AF-A0A1H5LR21-F1
#
_cell.length_a   1.000
_cell.length_b   1.000
_cell.length_c   1.000
_cell.angle_alpha   90.00
_cell.angle_beta   90.00
_cell.angle_gamma   90.00
#
_symmetry.space_group_name_H-M   'P 1'
#
loop_
_entity.id
_entity.type
_entity.pdbx_description
1 polymer ?
#
loop_
_entity_poly.entity_id
_entity_poly.type
_entity_poly.pdbx_seq_one_letter_code
_entity_poly.pdbx_strand_id
1 'polypeptide(L)'
;MGDEPFTTPRENSQNISSRRSTSPHQAAYAGQRAEVLFGCYRRGDANDPARYVAAITAVLSLYDADLIREVTDPRTGIMTNEKYMSFMPNAGELKVYCEGVAARRERIERLGALPAPDPSRRLLARPEPSQATRQPSSCRPTTRTIRR
;
A
#
# COMPACT_ATOMS: atom_id res chain seq x y z
N MET A 1 37.69 4.28 -28.30
CA MET A 1 36.38 3.60 -28.26
C MET A 1 35.95 3.64 -26.81
N GLY A 2 34.99 4.52 -26.50
CA GLY A 2 34.65 4.87 -25.12
C GLY A 2 33.72 3.86 -24.48
N ASP A 3 34.07 3.49 -23.26
CA ASP A 3 33.26 2.74 -22.32
C ASP A 3 32.13 3.64 -21.76
N GLU A 4 30.87 3.21 -21.87
CA GLU A 4 29.73 3.85 -21.19
C GLU A 4 28.95 2.76 -20.42
N PRO A 5 29.06 2.70 -19.08
CA PRO A 5 28.30 1.77 -18.24
C PRO A 5 27.34 2.54 -17.33
N PHE A 6 26.06 2.67 -17.70
CA PHE A 6 25.01 3.06 -16.74
C PHE A 6 23.69 2.33 -17.01
N THR A 7 23.67 1.03 -16.72
CA THR A 7 22.45 0.37 -16.23
C THR A 7 22.62 0.21 -14.73
N THR A 8 22.03 1.09 -13.94
CA THR A 8 21.91 0.86 -12.50
C THR A 8 20.90 -0.27 -12.30
N PRO A 9 21.27 -1.39 -11.66
CA PRO A 9 20.29 -2.35 -11.22
C PRO A 9 19.42 -1.65 -10.17
N ARG A 10 18.10 -1.64 -10.38
CA ARG A 10 17.16 -1.24 -9.35
C ARG A 10 17.30 -2.23 -8.20
N GLU A 11 18.05 -1.86 -7.16
CA GLU A 11 18.09 -2.57 -5.90
C GLU A 11 16.67 -2.56 -5.32
N ASN A 12 15.96 -3.67 -5.53
CA ASN A 12 14.82 -4.03 -4.72
C ASN A 12 15.34 -4.14 -3.29
N SER A 13 15.17 -3.08 -2.49
CA SER A 13 15.47 -3.11 -1.07
C SER A 13 14.66 -4.22 -0.42
N GLN A 14 15.32 -5.35 -0.25
CA GLN A 14 14.93 -6.45 0.58
C GLN A 14 14.95 -5.93 2.03
N ASN A 15 13.84 -5.33 2.45
CA ASN A 15 13.54 -5.14 3.86
C ASN A 15 12.15 -5.73 4.16
N ILE A 16 11.91 -6.94 3.64
CA ILE A 16 10.91 -7.82 4.22
C ILE A 16 11.54 -8.35 5.51
N SER A 17 11.44 -7.51 6.54
CA SER A 17 11.30 -7.86 7.95
C SER A 17 11.99 -9.18 8.34
N SER A 18 13.14 -9.03 9.01
CA SER A 18 13.65 -10.00 9.99
C SER A 18 12.51 -10.85 10.53
N ARG A 19 12.58 -12.17 10.32
CA ARG A 19 11.55 -13.17 10.67
C ARG A 19 10.95 -12.84 12.04
N ARG A 20 9.85 -12.08 12.07
CA ARG A 20 9.21 -11.70 13.33
C ARG A 20 8.59 -12.98 13.85
N SER A 21 9.19 -13.57 14.88
CA SER A 21 8.59 -14.66 15.63
C SER A 21 7.30 -14.12 16.23
N THR A 22 6.17 -14.50 15.66
CA THR A 22 4.85 -14.08 16.13
C THR A 22 4.64 -14.66 17.52
N SER A 23 4.46 -13.78 18.50
CA SER A 23 4.22 -14.25 19.87
C SER A 23 2.85 -14.93 19.96
N PRO A 24 2.67 -15.99 20.76
CA PRO A 24 1.37 -16.63 20.91
C PRO A 24 0.26 -15.67 21.36
N HIS A 25 0.60 -14.70 22.22
CA HIS A 25 -0.32 -13.65 22.66
C HIS A 25 -0.78 -12.75 21.51
N GLN A 26 0.13 -12.38 20.61
CA GLN A 26 -0.19 -11.59 19.42
C GLN A 26 -1.08 -12.36 18.44
N ALA A 27 -0.81 -13.65 18.24
CA ALA A 27 -1.67 -14.51 17.41
C ALA A 27 -3.08 -14.63 17.99
N ALA A 28 -3.21 -14.78 19.32
CA ALA A 28 -4.50 -14.82 19.99
C ALA A 28 -5.27 -13.48 19.86
N TYR A 29 -4.59 -12.35 20.03
CA TYR A 29 -5.18 -11.02 19.83
C TYR A 29 -5.60 -10.80 18.38
N ALA A 30 -4.76 -11.18 17.40
CA ALA A 30 -5.09 -11.15 15.99
C ALA A 30 -6.35 -11.98 15.67
N GLY A 31 -6.49 -13.15 16.31
CA GLY A 31 -7.66 -14.01 16.19
C GLY A 31 -8.94 -13.32 16.64
N GLN A 32 -8.94 -12.75 17.85
CA GLN A 32 -10.09 -12.00 18.37
C GLN A 32 -10.50 -10.85 17.45
N ARG A 33 -9.51 -10.15 16.87
CA ARG A 33 -9.77 -9.05 15.94
C ARG A 33 -10.27 -9.53 14.57
N ALA A 34 -9.83 -10.69 14.11
CA ALA A 34 -10.33 -11.33 12.90
C ALA A 34 -11.79 -11.77 13.06
N GLU A 35 -12.20 -12.26 14.23
CA GLU A 35 -13.59 -12.59 14.53
C GLU A 35 -14.48 -11.35 14.54
N VAL A 36 -14.02 -10.24 15.14
CA VAL A 36 -14.73 -8.95 15.10
C VAL A 36 -14.90 -8.46 13.67
N LEU A 37 -13.83 -8.55 12.85
CA LEU A 37 -13.87 -8.17 11.44
C LEU A 37 -14.91 -9.02 10.68
N PHE A 38 -14.89 -10.34 10.87
CA PHE A 38 -15.86 -11.24 10.25
C PHE A 38 -17.29 -10.95 10.70
N GLY A 39 -17.50 -10.65 11.99
CA GLY A 39 -18.82 -10.31 12.54
C GLY A 39 -19.44 -9.03 11.99
N CYS A 40 -18.68 -8.18 11.29
CA CYS A 40 -19.21 -7.00 10.61
C CYS A 40 -19.85 -7.33 9.26
N TYR A 41 -19.64 -8.53 8.73
CA TYR A 41 -20.21 -9.02 7.47
C TYR A 41 -21.38 -9.99 7.71
N ARG A 42 -22.16 -10.27 6.66
CA ARG A 42 -23.31 -11.17 6.80
C ARG A 42 -22.83 -12.61 6.90
N ARG A 43 -23.55 -13.44 7.67
CA ARG A 43 -23.23 -14.87 7.88
C ARG A 43 -23.12 -15.71 6.60
N GLY A 44 -23.64 -15.23 5.46
CA GLY A 44 -23.56 -15.90 4.17
C GLY A 44 -22.39 -15.48 3.28
N ASP A 45 -21.61 -14.47 3.67
CA ASP A 45 -20.53 -13.94 2.82
C ASP A 45 -19.28 -14.85 2.83
N ALA A 46 -19.16 -15.74 3.83
CA ALA A 46 -18.10 -16.73 3.92
C ALA A 46 -18.65 -18.16 3.86
N ASN A 47 -18.14 -18.96 2.92
CA ASN A 47 -18.46 -20.39 2.84
C ASN A 47 -17.91 -21.19 4.04
N ASP A 48 -16.76 -20.78 4.59
CA ASP A 48 -16.07 -21.43 5.71
C ASP A 48 -15.54 -20.34 6.67
N PRO A 49 -16.33 -19.94 7.67
CA PRO A 49 -15.96 -18.88 8.62
C PRO A 49 -14.68 -19.19 9.38
N ALA A 50 -14.48 -20.45 9.79
CA ALA A 50 -13.33 -20.87 10.58
C ALA A 50 -12.04 -20.71 9.76
N ARG A 51 -12.06 -21.14 8.49
CA ARG A 51 -10.92 -20.96 7.59
C ARG A 51 -10.67 -19.49 7.26
N TYR A 52 -11.71 -18.68 7.10
CA TYR A 52 -11.57 -17.24 6.89
C TYR A 52 -10.84 -16.58 8.07
N VAL A 53 -11.34 -16.78 9.29
CA VAL A 53 -10.74 -16.22 10.51
C VAL A 53 -9.30 -16.69 10.66
N ALA A 54 -9.01 -17.97 10.44
CA ALA A 54 -7.64 -18.49 10.50
C ALA A 54 -6.69 -17.80 9.49
N ALA A 55 -7.14 -17.60 8.25
CA ALA A 55 -6.34 -16.94 7.22
C ALA A 55 -6.07 -15.46 7.55
N ILE A 56 -7.10 -14.73 8.00
CA ILE A 56 -6.97 -13.33 8.44
C ILE A 56 -6.05 -13.22 9.65
N THR A 57 -6.20 -14.12 10.62
CA THR A 57 -5.35 -14.18 11.82
C THR A 57 -3.88 -14.35 11.46
N ALA A 58 -3.58 -15.26 10.53
CA ALA A 58 -2.21 -15.49 10.07
C ALA A 58 -1.58 -14.21 9.51
N VAL A 59 -2.32 -13.45 8.70
CA VAL A 59 -1.85 -12.16 8.15
C VAL A 59 -1.68 -11.12 9.24
N LEU A 60 -2.69 -10.91 10.08
CA LEU A 60 -2.66 -9.89 11.14
C LEU A 60 -1.55 -10.15 12.16
N SER A 61 -1.22 -11.41 12.43
CA SER A 61 -0.18 -11.80 13.40
C SER A 61 1.22 -11.26 13.05
N LEU A 62 1.47 -10.92 11.78
CA LEU A 62 2.73 -10.35 11.31
C LEU A 62 2.94 -8.88 11.72
N TYR A 63 1.89 -8.21 12.19
CA TYR A 63 1.88 -6.77 12.48
C TYR A 63 1.68 -6.49 13.97
N ASP A 64 2.11 -5.31 14.42
CA ASP A 64 2.00 -4.90 15.81
C ASP A 64 0.55 -4.66 16.25
N ALA A 65 0.24 -4.84 17.53
CA ALA A 65 -1.13 -4.80 18.07
C ALA A 65 -1.88 -3.48 17.76
N ASP A 66 -1.16 -2.36 17.76
CA ASP A 66 -1.74 -1.04 17.42
C ASP A 66 -2.13 -0.94 15.94
N LEU A 67 -1.38 -1.58 15.04
CA LEU A 67 -1.72 -1.64 13.62
C LEU A 67 -2.92 -2.56 13.41
N ILE A 68 -2.92 -3.73 14.05
CA ILE A 68 -4.06 -4.66 14.02
C ILE A 68 -5.34 -3.93 14.47
N ARG A 69 -5.26 -3.17 15.56
CA ARG A 69 -6.39 -2.39 16.08
C ARG A 69 -6.89 -1.36 15.06
N GLU A 70 -6.00 -0.56 14.46
CA GLU A 70 -6.37 0.45 13.46
C GLU A 70 -7.03 -0.18 12.23
N VAL A 71 -6.43 -1.25 11.70
CA VAL A 71 -6.90 -1.90 10.47
C VAL A 71 -8.25 -2.58 10.65
N THR A 72 -8.51 -3.14 11.83
CA THR A 72 -9.74 -3.89 12.12
C THR A 72 -10.84 -3.04 12.78
N ASP A 73 -10.62 -1.74 12.96
CA ASP A 73 -11.63 -0.84 13.53
C ASP A 73 -12.79 -0.64 12.52
N PRO A 74 -14.06 -0.91 12.87
CA PRO A 74 -15.20 -0.64 12.00
C PRO A 74 -15.36 0.83 11.59
N ARG A 75 -14.80 1.77 12.36
CA ARG A 75 -14.98 3.21 12.14
C ARG A 75 -13.95 3.82 11.19
N THR A 76 -12.78 3.21 11.04
CA THR A 76 -11.65 3.79 10.29
C THR A 76 -10.83 2.79 9.49
N GLY A 77 -10.99 1.49 9.76
CA GLY A 77 -10.16 0.43 9.24
C GLY A 77 -10.53 0.00 7.82
N ILE A 78 -10.17 -1.22 7.45
CA ILE A 78 -10.35 -1.74 6.09
C ILE A 78 -11.82 -1.72 5.64
N MET A 79 -12.75 -1.88 6.58
CA MET A 79 -14.19 -1.93 6.31
C MET A 79 -14.77 -0.61 5.80
N THR A 80 -14.12 0.52 6.09
CA THR A 80 -14.58 1.84 5.61
C THR A 80 -14.14 2.13 4.19
N ASN A 81 -13.31 1.27 3.60
CA ASN A 81 -12.92 1.40 2.19
C ASN A 81 -14.10 1.00 1.31
N GLU A 82 -14.45 1.83 0.32
CA GLU A 82 -15.57 1.62 -0.61
C GLU A 82 -15.60 0.21 -1.20
N LYS A 83 -14.42 -0.39 -1.44
CA LYS A 83 -14.27 -1.74 -1.98
C LYS A 83 -14.80 -2.83 -1.04
N TYR A 84 -14.69 -2.65 0.28
CA TYR A 84 -14.98 -3.66 1.29
C TYR A 84 -16.22 -3.34 2.14
N MET A 85 -16.98 -2.29 1.79
CA MET A 85 -18.23 -1.96 2.47
C MET A 85 -19.30 -3.03 2.26
N SER A 86 -19.39 -3.58 1.04
CA SER A 86 -20.40 -4.56 0.67
C SER A 86 -19.87 -6.00 0.64
N PHE A 87 -18.56 -6.17 0.52
CA PHE A 87 -17.93 -7.47 0.32
C PHE A 87 -16.77 -7.67 1.28
N MET A 88 -16.65 -8.90 1.77
CA MET A 88 -15.64 -9.30 2.74
C MET A 88 -14.22 -9.25 2.11
N PRO A 89 -13.22 -8.66 2.78
CA PRO A 89 -11.88 -8.56 2.23
C PRO A 89 -11.17 -9.92 2.25
N ASN A 90 -10.41 -10.20 1.19
CA ASN A 90 -9.52 -11.35 1.13
C ASN A 90 -8.25 -11.12 1.98
N ALA A 91 -7.59 -12.19 2.44
CA ALA A 91 -6.33 -12.14 3.17
C ALA A 91 -5.24 -11.36 2.43
N GLY A 92 -5.13 -11.51 1.10
CA GLY A 92 -4.18 -10.75 0.28
C GLY A 92 -4.49 -9.25 0.22
N GLU A 93 -5.77 -8.90 0.16
CA GLU A 93 -6.23 -7.51 0.17
C GLU A 93 -5.99 -6.85 1.52
N LEU A 94 -6.22 -7.59 2.60
CA LEU A 94 -5.91 -7.16 3.95
C LEU A 94 -4.41 -6.92 4.12
N LYS A 95 -3.55 -7.81 3.62
CA LYS A 95 -2.09 -7.61 3.63
C LYS A 95 -1.69 -6.31 2.95
N VAL A 96 -2.20 -6.05 1.75
CA VAL A 96 -1.92 -4.81 1.00
C VAL A 96 -2.38 -3.59 1.79
N TYR A 97 -3.56 -3.65 2.42
CA TYR A 97 -4.07 -2.56 3.25
C TYR A 97 -3.18 -2.32 4.48
N CYS A 98 -2.79 -3.38 5.20
CA CYS A 98 -1.87 -3.29 6.34
C CYS A 98 -0.53 -2.66 5.95
N GLU A 99 0.04 -3.07 4.81
CA GLU A 99 1.28 -2.49 4.27
C GLU A 99 1.11 -1.00 3.93
N GLY A 100 -0.03 -0.60 3.37
CA GLY A 100 -0.35 0.80 3.12
C GLY A 100 -0.43 1.65 4.40
N VAL A 101 -1.07 1.12 5.45
CA VAL A 101 -1.14 1.78 6.76
C VAL A 101 0.24 1.85 7.41
N ALA A 102 1.02 0.78 7.38
CA ALA A 102 2.39 0.75 7.89
C ALA A 102 3.27 1.80 7.20
N ALA A 103 3.23 1.84 5.86
CA ALA A 103 3.99 2.82 5.07
C ALA A 103 3.55 4.26 5.34
N ARG A 104 2.25 4.50 5.59
CA ARG A 104 1.74 5.81 6.00
C ARG A 104 2.29 6.21 7.36
N ARG A 105 2.26 5.31 8.35
CA ARG A 105 2.79 5.57 9.71
C ARG A 105 4.28 5.90 9.65
N GLU A 106 5.07 5.10 8.94
CA GLU A 106 6.51 5.33 8.74
C GLU A 106 6.77 6.70 8.08
N ARG A 107 5.96 7.09 7.08
CA ARG A 107 6.08 8.41 6.44
C ARG A 107 5.79 9.54 7.42
N ILE A 108 4.74 9.43 8.23
CA ILE A 108 4.39 10.45 9.24
C ILE A 108 5.50 10.58 10.27
N GLU A 109 6.03 9.45 10.77
CA GLU A 109 7.14 9.44 11.72
C GLU A 109 8.39 10.08 11.12
N ARG A 110 8.77 9.69 9.91
CA ARG A 110 9.90 10.27 9.17
C ARG A 110 9.75 11.78 8.99
N LEU A 111 8.56 12.25 8.61
CA LEU A 111 8.29 13.67 8.43
C LEU A 111 8.30 14.44 9.77
N GLY A 112 7.80 13.82 10.83
CA GLY A 112 7.84 14.39 12.18
C GLY A 112 9.25 14.49 12.76
N ALA A 113 10.17 13.62 12.33
CA ALA A 113 11.57 13.65 12.74
C ALA A 113 12.41 14.71 11.99
N LEU A 114 11.87 15.33 10.92
CA LEU A 114 12.57 16.39 10.21
C LEU A 114 12.62 17.67 11.07
N PRO A 115 13.73 18.42 11.03
CA PRO A 115 13.81 19.71 11.72
C PRO A 115 12.76 20.68 11.16
N ALA A 116 12.24 21.55 12.03
CA ALA A 116 11.28 22.58 11.63
C ALA A 116 11.86 23.40 10.46
N PRO A 117 11.03 23.74 9.45
CA PRO A 117 11.49 24.53 8.31
C PRO A 117 11.96 25.90 8.82
N ASP A 118 13.22 26.24 8.56
CA ASP A 118 13.75 27.58 8.85
C ASP A 118 13.03 28.60 7.94
N PRO A 119 12.19 29.50 8.50
CA PRO A 119 11.45 30.48 7.71
C PRO A 119 12.38 31.48 7.00
N SER A 120 13.63 31.59 7.44
CA SER A 120 14.66 32.45 6.86
C SER A 120 15.31 31.83 5.62
N ARG A 121 15.19 30.50 5.47
CA ARG A 121 15.71 29.77 4.32
C ARG A 121 14.79 30.06 3.15
N ARG A 122 15.21 30.98 2.26
CA ARG A 122 14.49 31.36 1.04
C ARG A 122 13.85 30.13 0.39
N LEU A 123 12.51 30.15 0.27
CA LEU A 123 11.77 29.20 -0.54
C LEU A 123 12.45 29.12 -1.91
N LEU A 124 12.90 27.93 -2.28
CA LEU A 124 13.37 27.70 -3.65
C LEU A 124 12.26 28.17 -4.58
N ALA A 125 12.61 29.02 -5.54
CA ALA A 125 11.66 29.46 -6.55
C ALA A 125 11.05 28.21 -7.17
N ARG A 126 9.72 28.19 -7.32
CA ARG A 126 9.01 27.13 -8.04
C ARG A 126 9.77 26.91 -9.36
N PRO A 127 10.26 25.71 -9.66
CA PRO A 127 10.93 25.47 -10.92
C PRO A 127 9.95 25.86 -12.03
N GLU A 128 10.35 26.79 -12.88
CA GLU A 128 9.58 27.18 -14.05
C GLU A 128 9.23 25.90 -14.82
N PRO A 129 7.97 25.72 -15.27
CA PRO A 129 7.60 24.55 -16.04
C PRO A 129 8.53 24.49 -17.24
N SER A 130 9.40 23.47 -17.26
CA SER A 130 10.29 23.19 -18.39
C SER A 130 9.41 23.18 -19.63
N GLN A 131 9.62 24.16 -20.53
CA GLN A 131 9.00 24.16 -21.84
C GLN A 131 9.61 22.98 -22.60
N ALA A 132 9.13 21.77 -22.30
CA ALA A 132 9.40 20.59 -23.07
C ALA A 132 9.04 20.98 -24.49
N THR A 133 10.07 21.04 -25.33
CA THR A 133 10.04 21.37 -26.74
C THR A 133 8.83 20.69 -27.35
N ARG A 134 7.77 21.47 -27.62
CA ARG A 134 6.66 21.04 -28.47
C ARG A 134 7.26 20.80 -29.84
N GLN A 135 7.86 19.64 -30.06
CA GLN A 135 8.15 19.19 -31.41
C GLN A 135 6.78 18.97 -32.06
N PRO A 136 6.44 19.69 -33.14
CA PRO A 136 5.24 19.37 -33.89
C PRO A 136 5.41 17.95 -34.42
N SER A 137 4.58 17.03 -33.92
CA SER A 137 4.44 15.69 -34.47
C SER A 137 4.09 15.84 -35.95
N SER A 138 5.04 15.57 -36.83
CA SER A 138 4.77 15.48 -38.27
C SER A 138 3.94 14.22 -38.51
N CYS A 139 2.62 14.34 -38.34
CA CYS A 139 1.66 13.40 -38.88
C CYS A 139 1.78 13.43 -40.40
N ARG A 140 2.61 12.56 -40.96
CA ARG A 140 2.59 12.27 -42.40
C ARG A 140 1.30 11.51 -42.70
N PRO A 141 0.42 11.98 -43.60
CA PRO A 141 -0.69 11.16 -44.06
C PRO A 141 -0.14 10.05 -44.96
N THR A 142 -0.32 8.79 -44.53
CA THR A 142 -0.08 7.62 -45.40
C THR A 142 -1.26 7.48 -46.33
N THR A 143 -1.16 7.99 -47.56
CA THR A 143 -2.11 7.70 -48.63
C THR A 143 -2.02 6.23 -48.98
N ARG A 144 -2.98 5.44 -48.49
CA ARG A 144 -3.17 4.04 -48.86
C ARG A 144 -3.88 3.99 -50.21
N THR A 145 -3.10 3.83 -51.28
CA THR A 145 -3.61 3.56 -52.63
C THR A 145 -4.34 2.22 -52.64
N ILE A 146 -5.67 2.27 -52.73
CA ILE A 146 -6.52 1.11 -53.01
C ILE A 146 -6.43 0.85 -54.52
N ARG A 147 -5.80 -0.26 -54.93
CA ARG A 147 -5.92 -0.78 -56.29
C ARG A 147 -7.24 -1.55 -56.42
N ARG A 148 -7.93 -1.28 -57.54
CA ARG A 148 -9.15 -1.96 -58.00
C ARG A 148 -8.85 -3.39 -58.43
#